data_AF-A0ABD0NNU4-F1
#
_entry.id   AF-A0ABD0NNU4-F1
#
_cell.length_a   1.000
_cell.length_b   1.000
_cell.length_c   1.000
_cell.angle_alpha   90.00
_cell.angle_beta   90.00
_cell.angle_gamma   90.00
#
_symmetry.space_group_name_H-M   'P 1'
#
loop_
_entity.id
_entity.type
_entity.pdbx_description
1 polymer ?
#
loop_
_entity_poly.entity_id
_entity_poly.type
_entity_poly.pdbx_seq_one_letter_code
_entity_poly.pdbx_strand_id
1 'polypeptide(L)' 'GESVLTGDGTHWGDWGDWSQTCVGKGICGIKTRVEEPQGNGDDTALNDAI' A
#
# COMPACT_ATOMS: atom_id res chain seq x y z
N GLY A 1 -19.32 -13.47 5.16
CA GLY A 1 -18.93 -12.31 4.36
C GLY A 1 -17.53 -11.95 4.78
N GLU A 2 -16.61 -11.79 3.84
CA GLU A 2 -15.25 -11.40 4.17
C GLU A 2 -15.24 -10.01 4.79
N SER A 3 -14.48 -9.84 5.88
CA SER A 3 -14.30 -8.57 6.56
C SER A 3 -13.15 -7.81 5.92
N VAL A 4 -13.36 -6.55 5.55
CA VAL A 4 -12.29 -5.64 5.14
C VAL A 4 -11.37 -5.38 6.34
N LEU A 5 -10.06 -5.54 6.15
CA LEU A 5 -9.04 -5.17 7.12
C LEU A 5 -8.49 -3.78 6.76
N THR A 6 -8.48 -2.86 7.72
CA THR A 6 -7.94 -1.51 7.55
C THR A 6 -6.68 -1.37 8.39
N GLY A 7 -5.59 -0.89 7.78
CA GLY A 7 -4.32 -0.66 8.47
C GLY A 7 -4.32 0.62 9.32
N ASP A 8 -3.41 0.69 10.29
CA ASP A 8 -3.20 1.86 11.18
C ASP A 8 -2.27 2.90 10.50
N GLY A 9 -2.74 3.44 9.37
CA GLY A 9 -2.02 4.42 8.55
C GLY A 9 -2.17 5.86 9.04
N THR A 10 -1.80 6.83 8.20
CA THR A 10 -2.06 8.25 8.49
C THR A 10 -3.51 8.62 8.15
N HIS A 11 -3.95 9.80 8.60
CA HIS A 11 -5.34 10.25 8.46
C HIS A 11 -5.58 11.09 7.19
N TRP A 12 -4.58 11.19 6.31
CA TRP A 12 -4.59 12.12 5.17
C TRP A 12 -4.77 11.34 3.86
N GLY A 13 -5.46 11.96 2.90
CA GLY A 13 -5.76 11.35 1.60
C GLY A 13 -7.04 10.52 1.60
N ASP A 14 -7.33 9.91 0.46
CA ASP A 14 -8.50 9.07 0.23
C ASP A 14 -8.07 7.70 -0.34
N TRP A 15 -8.85 6.65 -0.06
CA TRP A 15 -8.66 5.35 -0.69
C TRP A 15 -9.00 5.41 -2.18
N GLY A 16 -8.11 4.88 -3.02
CA GLY A 16 -8.39 4.66 -4.44
C GLY A 16 -9.30 3.45 -4.69
N ASP A 17 -9.56 3.18 -5.95
CA ASP A 17 -10.35 2.01 -6.36
C ASP A 17 -9.67 0.69 -5.95
N TRP A 18 -10.49 -0.33 -5.67
CA TRP A 18 -10.01 -1.69 -5.42
C TRP A 18 -9.27 -2.25 -6.63
N SER A 19 -8.19 -2.99 -6.37
CA SER A 19 -7.49 -3.74 -7.41
C SER A 19 -8.34 -4.89 -7.93
N GLN A 20 -7.96 -5.43 -9.10
CA GLN A 20 -8.61 -6.60 -9.66
C GLN A 20 -8.41 -7.82 -8.75
N THR A 21 -9.46 -8.63 -8.60
CA THR A 21 -9.40 -9.84 -7.79
C THR A 21 -8.51 -10.91 -8.42
N CYS A 22 -7.67 -11.57 -7.61
CA CYS A 22 -6.97 -12.79 -8.02
C CYS A 22 -7.94 -13.99 -7.99
N VAL A 23 -8.78 -14.15 -9.02
CA VAL A 23 -9.82 -15.19 -9.05
C VAL A 23 -9.24 -16.59 -8.82
N GLY A 24 -9.73 -17.27 -7.78
CA GLY A 24 -9.32 -18.63 -7.41
C GLY A 24 -7.89 -18.74 -6.86
N LYS A 25 -7.23 -17.62 -6.54
CA LYS A 25 -5.85 -17.55 -6.05
C LYS A 25 -5.75 -16.52 -4.91
N GLY A 26 -4.60 -16.49 -4.25
CA GLY A 26 -4.23 -15.44 -3.29
C GLY A 26 -3.06 -14.60 -3.80
N ILE A 27 -2.88 -13.43 -3.20
CA ILE A 27 -1.67 -12.63 -3.35
C ILE A 27 -0.51 -13.42 -2.75
N CYS A 28 0.57 -13.61 -3.50
CA CYS A 28 1.72 -14.42 -3.07
C CYS A 28 3.03 -13.64 -2.98
N GLY A 29 3.01 -12.34 -3.28
CA GLY A 29 4.15 -11.45 -3.20
C GLY A 29 3.73 -10.02 -3.48
N ILE A 30 4.60 -9.07 -3.15
CA ILE A 30 4.42 -7.65 -3.42
C ILE A 30 5.73 -7.06 -3.94
N LYS A 31 5.64 -6.01 -4.75
CA LYS A 31 6.76 -5.14 -5.11
C LYS A 31 6.42 -3.70 -4.73
N THR A 32 7.29 -3.08 -3.94
CA THR A 32 7.10 -1.72 -3.46
C THR A 32 7.91 -0.71 -4.27
N ARG A 33 7.39 0.52 -4.36
CA ARG A 33 8.14 1.71 -4.78
C ARG A 33 8.35 2.58 -3.55
N VAL A 34 9.60 2.82 -3.19
CA VAL A 34 9.99 3.57 -1.99
C VAL A 34 10.77 4.80 -2.41
N GLU A 35 10.50 5.94 -1.79
CA GLU A 35 11.29 7.16 -1.97
C GLU A 35 12.66 7.03 -1.29
N GLU A 36 13.73 7.44 -1.99
CA GLU A 36 15.07 7.48 -1.40
C GLU A 36 15.19 8.63 -0.40
N PRO A 37 16.02 8.51 0.66
CA PRO A 37 16.25 9.59 1.62
C PRO A 37 16.69 10.89 0.90
N GLN A 38 16.03 12.02 1.19
CA GLN A 38 16.29 13.31 0.53
C GLN A 38 17.14 14.30 1.36
N GLY A 39 17.48 13.98 2.61
CA GLY A 39 18.31 14.84 3.45
C GLY A 39 18.21 14.55 4.95
N ASN A 40 18.15 15.60 5.77
CA ASN A 40 18.00 15.49 7.22
C ASN A 40 16.52 15.47 7.60
N GLY A 41 15.97 14.28 7.88
CA GLY A 41 14.57 14.04 8.23
C GLY A 41 14.15 12.60 7.90
N ASP A 42 12.95 12.19 8.32
CA ASP A 42 12.32 10.95 7.82
C ASP A 42 11.69 11.23 6.44
N ASP A 43 12.53 11.19 5.39
CA ASP A 43 12.09 11.44 3.99
C ASP A 43 11.69 10.14 3.26
N THR A 44 11.66 9.00 3.95
CA THR A 44 11.40 7.69 3.33
C THR A 44 9.92 7.33 3.45
N ALA A 45 9.21 7.23 2.31
CA ALA A 45 7.80 6.83 2.24
C ALA A 45 7.56 5.76 1.16
N LEU A 46 6.56 4.89 1.38
CA LEU A 46 6.06 3.97 0.37
C LEU A 46 5.11 4.72 -0.57
N ASN A 47 5.46 4.76 -1.85
CA ASN A 47 4.72 5.49 -2.89
C ASN A 47 3.86 4.59 -3.77
N ASP A 48 4.09 3.27 -3.76
CA ASP A 48 3.29 2.31 -4.51
C ASP A 48 3.52 0.87 -4.06
N ALA A 49 2.54 0.00 -4.33
CA ALA A 49 2.64 -1.45 -4.18
C ALA A 49 1.86 -2.15 -5.30
N ILE A 50 2.51 -3.12 -5.95
CA ILE A 50 1.90 -4.01 -6.96
C ILE A 50 2.06 -5.47 -6.58
#